data_AF-A0A7W7K6N2-F1
#
_entry.id   AF-A0A7W7K6N2-F1
#
_cell.length_a   1.000
_cell.length_b   1.000
_cell.length_c   1.000
_cell.angle_alpha   90.00
_cell.angle_beta   90.00
_cell.angle_gamma   90.00
#
_symmetry.space_group_name_H-M   'P 1'
#
loop_
_entity.id
_entity.type
_entity.pdbx_description
1 polymer ?
#
loop_
_entity_poly.entity_id
_entity_poly.type
_entity_poly.pdbx_seq_one_letter_code
_entity_poly.pdbx_strand_id
1 'polypeptide(L)'
;MQRGRKAETPSSKLARGTFQPVRDGGKTEIIVPGDPPMRPDYLTADAIDVWQEVLGRVMAAGVTEVDSALLARYCSLEALVRKAFKADEEPPPAAYLTVLRQYEELLRIAGPKSRVGSGGGADAAKSGNPFKRNGHGAR
;
A
#
# COMPACT_ATOMS: atom_id res chain seq x y z
N MET A 1 23.50 -9.86 -14.59
CA MET A 1 22.68 -10.94 -13.98
C MET A 1 21.29 -10.41 -13.70
N GLN A 2 20.26 -10.94 -14.37
CA GLN A 2 18.87 -10.59 -14.04
C GLN A 2 18.48 -11.32 -12.75
N ARG A 3 18.10 -10.56 -11.72
CA ARG A 3 17.60 -11.14 -10.47
C ARG A 3 16.27 -11.83 -10.75
N GLY A 4 16.13 -13.07 -10.29
CA GLY A 4 14.89 -13.84 -10.42
C GLY A 4 13.72 -13.20 -9.71
N ARG A 5 12.51 -13.68 -9.99
CA ARG A 5 11.28 -13.23 -9.34
C ARG A 5 11.43 -13.39 -7.82
N LYS A 6 11.03 -12.36 -7.06
CA LYS A 6 11.03 -12.42 -5.60
C LYS A 6 10.19 -13.61 -5.13
N ALA A 7 10.67 -14.30 -4.10
CA ALA A 7 9.98 -15.45 -3.53
C ALA A 7 8.60 -15.01 -3.00
N GLU A 8 7.58 -15.79 -3.33
CA GLU A 8 6.23 -15.64 -2.79
C GLU A 8 6.16 -16.22 -1.38
N THR A 9 5.26 -15.70 -0.54
CA THR A 9 5.12 -16.13 0.85
C THR A 9 4.58 -17.56 0.96
N PRO A 10 4.91 -18.29 2.04
CA PRO A 10 4.32 -19.59 2.35
C PRO A 10 2.79 -19.62 2.31
N SER A 11 2.10 -18.64 2.91
CA SER A 11 0.63 -18.52 2.87
C SER A 11 0.09 -18.41 1.43
N SER A 12 0.70 -17.58 0.60
CA SER A 12 0.31 -17.40 -0.81
C SER A 12 0.45 -18.71 -1.59
N LYS A 13 1.49 -19.49 -1.29
CA LYS A 13 1.71 -20.79 -1.93
C LYS A 13 0.75 -21.87 -1.42
N LEU A 14 0.42 -21.86 -0.13
CA LEU A 14 -0.58 -22.75 0.48
C LEU A 14 -1.97 -22.48 -0.10
N ALA A 15 -2.40 -21.22 -0.16
CA ALA A 15 -3.68 -20.81 -0.74
C ALA A 15 -3.83 -21.22 -2.21
N ARG A 16 -2.73 -21.19 -2.98
CA ARG A 16 -2.69 -21.63 -4.38
C ARG A 16 -2.49 -23.14 -4.55
N GLY A 17 -2.30 -23.90 -3.47
CA GLY A 17 -1.98 -25.33 -3.54
C GLY A 17 -0.62 -25.65 -4.16
N THR A 18 0.29 -24.68 -4.22
CA THR A 18 1.64 -24.81 -4.82
C THR A 18 2.75 -24.91 -3.78
N PHE A 19 2.39 -25.09 -2.51
CA PHE A 19 3.34 -25.23 -1.41
C PHE A 19 4.15 -26.52 -1.56
N GLN A 20 5.48 -26.41 -1.49
CA GLN A 20 6.37 -27.56 -1.57
C GLN A 20 7.03 -27.78 -0.21
N PRO A 21 6.67 -28.85 0.55
CA PRO A 21 7.17 -29.06 1.92
C PRO A 21 8.70 -29.03 2.03
N VAL A 22 9.41 -29.62 1.07
CA VAL A 22 10.89 -29.65 1.04
C VAL A 22 11.51 -28.27 0.79
N ARG A 23 10.83 -27.39 0.05
CA ARG A 23 11.40 -26.08 -0.35
C ARG A 23 10.87 -24.91 0.46
N ASP A 24 9.68 -25.04 1.01
CA ASP A 24 8.94 -23.97 1.68
C ASP A 24 8.63 -24.31 3.15
N GLY A 25 8.77 -25.57 3.59
CA GLY A 25 8.46 -26.01 4.95
C GLY A 25 9.37 -25.46 6.04
N GLY A 26 10.59 -25.03 5.70
CA GLY A 26 11.49 -24.34 6.63
C GLY A 26 11.42 -22.80 6.58
N LYS A 27 10.51 -22.23 5.78
CA LYS A 27 10.38 -20.76 5.64
C LYS A 27 9.28 -20.26 6.56
N THR A 28 9.65 -19.43 7.53
CA THR A 28 8.68 -18.74 8.38
C THR A 28 8.21 -17.47 7.68
N GLU A 29 6.90 -17.38 7.47
CA GLU A 29 6.28 -16.12 7.10
C GLU A 29 6.17 -15.25 8.34
N ILE A 30 6.82 -14.09 8.33
CA ILE A 30 6.61 -13.12 9.40
C ILE A 30 5.31 -12.37 9.06
N ILE A 31 4.19 -12.92 9.49
CA ILE A 31 2.97 -12.13 9.68
C ILE A 31 3.24 -11.35 10.96
N VAL A 32 3.74 -10.12 10.86
CA VAL A 32 3.68 -9.20 12.00
C VAL A 32 2.30 -8.55 11.89
N PRO A 33 1.31 -8.92 12.73
CA PRO A 33 0.34 -7.92 13.12
C PRO A 33 1.17 -6.84 13.82
N GLY A 34 1.59 -5.82 13.07
CA GLY A 34 2.13 -4.64 13.72
C GLY A 34 1.01 -4.10 14.60
N ASP A 35 1.36 -3.59 15.77
CA ASP A 35 0.40 -2.89 16.61
C ASP A 35 -0.36 -1.87 15.75
N PRO A 36 -1.69 -1.74 15.96
CA PRO A 36 -2.46 -0.77 15.20
C PRO A 36 -1.82 0.62 15.36
N PRO A 37 -1.91 1.48 14.34
CA PRO A 37 -1.50 2.87 14.49
C PRO A 37 -2.02 3.46 15.81
N MET A 38 -1.14 4.02 16.60
CA MET A 38 -1.49 4.67 17.86
C MET A 38 -1.84 6.13 17.59
N ARG A 39 -3.06 6.51 17.95
CA ARG A 39 -3.54 7.88 17.79
C ARG A 39 -2.77 8.83 18.71
N PRO A 40 -2.04 9.83 18.18
CA PRO A 40 -1.38 10.82 19.02
C PRO A 40 -2.40 11.72 19.75
N ASP A 41 -2.01 12.24 20.91
CA ASP A 41 -2.79 13.13 21.75
C ASP A 41 -2.98 14.53 21.15
N TYR A 42 -2.08 14.96 20.27
CA TYR A 42 -2.12 16.28 19.63
C TYR A 42 -3.15 16.43 18.50
N LEU A 43 -3.89 15.38 18.14
CA LEU A 43 -4.91 15.48 17.08
C LEU A 43 -6.10 16.32 17.54
N THR A 44 -6.55 17.21 16.65
CA THR A 44 -7.81 17.96 16.84
C THR A 44 -9.02 17.03 16.72
N ALA A 45 -10.19 17.45 17.22
CA ALA A 45 -11.42 16.67 17.11
C ALA A 45 -11.74 16.28 15.65
N ASP A 46 -11.66 17.23 14.71
CA ASP A 46 -11.89 16.95 13.29
C ASP A 46 -10.88 15.95 12.71
N ALA A 47 -9.61 16.01 13.14
CA ALA A 47 -8.59 15.06 12.70
C ALA A 47 -8.76 13.67 13.34
N ILE A 48 -9.31 13.61 14.55
CA ILE A 48 -9.70 12.34 15.19
C ILE A 48 -10.83 11.68 14.40
N ASP A 49 -11.81 12.43 13.91
CA ASP A 49 -12.88 11.88 13.09
C ASP A 49 -12.34 11.27 11.79
N VAL A 50 -11.41 11.97 11.12
CA VAL A 50 -10.71 11.43 9.94
C VAL A 50 -9.94 10.16 10.31
N TRP A 51 -9.21 10.16 11.43
CA TRP A 51 -8.46 8.99 11.90
C TRP A 51 -9.36 7.76 12.03
N GLN A 52 -10.51 7.89 12.70
CA GLN A 52 -11.46 6.78 12.88
C GLN A 52 -12.02 6.29 11.54
N GLU A 53 -12.28 7.19 10.59
CA GLU A 53 -12.81 6.85 9.28
C GLU A 53 -11.82 6.07 8.39
N VAL A 54 -10.52 6.35 8.52
CA VAL A 54 -9.49 5.76 7.64
C VAL A 54 -8.74 4.59 8.26
N LEU A 55 -8.77 4.43 9.59
CA LEU A 55 -7.98 3.44 10.33
C LEU A 55 -8.12 2.02 9.75
N GLY A 56 -9.36 1.56 9.52
CA GLY A 56 -9.59 0.22 8.96
C GLY A 56 -9.00 0.05 7.54
N ARG A 57 -9.07 1.09 6.70
CA ARG A 57 -8.54 1.06 5.33
C ARG A 57 -7.01 1.04 5.31
N VAL A 58 -6.37 1.85 6.16
CA VAL A 58 -4.90 1.90 6.24
C VAL A 58 -4.33 0.64 6.88
N MET A 59 -4.98 0.08 7.90
CA MET A 59 -4.60 -1.21 8.48
C MET A 59 -4.70 -2.35 7.45
N ALA A 60 -5.80 -2.39 6.67
CA ALA A 60 -5.93 -3.35 5.57
C ALA A 60 -4.85 -3.17 4.48
N ALA A 61 -4.25 -1.98 4.37
CA ALA A 61 -3.14 -1.69 3.47
C ALA A 61 -1.74 -1.96 4.08
N GLY A 62 -1.70 -2.45 5.33
CA GLY A 62 -0.48 -2.83 6.03
C GLY A 62 0.22 -1.70 6.79
N VAL A 63 -0.50 -0.62 7.11
CA VAL A 63 -0.01 0.46 7.99
C VAL A 63 -0.02 -0.01 9.45
N THR A 64 1.07 0.24 10.16
CA THR A 64 1.29 -0.23 11.55
C THR A 64 1.65 0.93 12.49
N GLU A 65 1.92 0.66 13.78
CA GLU A 65 2.32 1.68 14.75
C GLU A 65 3.48 2.57 14.27
N VAL A 66 4.46 2.01 13.55
CA VAL A 66 5.61 2.78 13.01
C VAL A 66 5.16 3.92 12.09
N ASP A 67 4.01 3.77 11.46
CA ASP A 67 3.43 4.75 10.52
C ASP A 67 2.49 5.76 11.23
N SER A 68 2.29 5.67 12.54
CA SER A 68 1.31 6.48 13.30
C SER A 68 1.50 7.99 13.08
N ALA A 69 2.75 8.45 13.05
CA ALA A 69 3.07 9.86 12.82
C ALA A 69 2.71 10.31 11.39
N LEU A 70 2.90 9.46 10.39
CA LEU A 70 2.51 9.74 9.01
C LEU A 70 0.99 9.78 8.89
N LEU A 71 0.29 8.81 9.48
CA LEU A 71 -1.17 8.76 9.51
C LEU A 71 -1.75 10.00 10.22
N ALA A 72 -1.16 10.43 11.33
CA ALA A 72 -1.59 11.62 12.06
C ALA A 72 -1.46 12.89 11.22
N ARG A 73 -0.34 13.04 10.49
CA ARG A 73 -0.13 14.18 9.56
C ARG A 73 -1.16 14.19 8.43
N TYR A 74 -1.46 13.02 7.87
CA TYR A 74 -2.52 12.87 6.87
C TYR A 74 -3.87 13.32 7.45
N CYS A 75 -4.27 12.80 8.61
CA CYS A 75 -5.56 13.11 9.22
C CYS A 75 -5.70 14.61 9.55
N SER A 76 -4.64 15.24 10.06
CA SER A 76 -4.62 16.68 10.35
C SER A 76 -4.80 17.53 9.08
N LEU A 77 -4.09 17.19 8.01
CA LEU A 77 -4.18 17.94 6.75
C LEU A 77 -5.53 17.73 6.05
N GLU A 78 -6.04 16.50 6.07
CA GLU A 78 -7.34 16.13 5.51
C GLU A 78 -8.48 16.86 6.24
N ALA A 79 -8.42 16.97 7.56
CA ALA A 79 -9.39 17.74 8.34
C ALA A 79 -9.43 19.22 7.93
N LEU A 80 -8.27 19.85 7.71
CA LEU A 80 -8.19 21.23 7.23
C LEU A 80 -8.77 21.39 5.83
N VAL A 81 -8.49 20.45 4.93
CA VAL A 81 -9.01 20.44 3.57
C VAL A 81 -10.53 20.26 3.55
N ARG A 82 -11.07 19.33 4.35
CA ARG A 82 -12.53 19.14 4.52
C ARG A 82 -13.20 20.39 5.09
N LYS A 83 -12.55 21.08 6.03
CA LYS A 83 -13.05 22.34 6.58
C LYS A 83 -13.11 23.43 5.52
N ALA A 84 -12.07 23.57 4.69
CA ALA A 84 -12.06 24.52 3.58
C ALA A 84 -13.19 24.23 2.58
N PHE A 85 -13.39 22.96 2.20
CA PHE A 85 -14.50 22.58 1.33
C PHE A 85 -15.89 22.86 1.93
N LYS A 86 -16.06 22.73 3.25
CA LYS A 86 -17.32 23.04 3.94
C LYS A 86 -17.60 24.54 4.05
N ALA A 87 -16.57 25.38 4.02
CA ALA A 87 -16.71 26.82 4.18
C ALA A 87 -17.30 27.51 2.93
N ASP A 88 -17.34 26.82 1.78
CA ASP A 88 -17.93 27.28 0.51
C ASP A 88 -17.42 28.65 0.00
N GLU A 89 -16.20 29.03 0.41
CA GLU A 89 -15.55 30.30 0.03
C GLU A 89 -14.49 30.07 -1.05
N GLU A 90 -13.32 29.56 -0.65
CA GLU A 90 -12.15 29.39 -1.53
C GLU A 90 -11.71 27.92 -1.53
N PRO A 91 -11.33 27.36 -2.71
CA PRO A 91 -10.81 26.01 -2.75
C PRO A 91 -9.55 25.88 -1.87
N PRO A 92 -9.35 24.72 -1.23
CA PRO A 92 -8.16 24.47 -0.43
C PRO A 92 -6.89 24.66 -1.27
N PRO A 93 -5.78 25.14 -0.68
CA PRO A 93 -4.53 25.34 -1.39
C PRO A 93 -4.09 24.09 -2.15
N ALA A 94 -3.77 24.23 -3.43
CA ALA A 94 -3.35 23.11 -4.29
C ALA A 94 -2.13 22.35 -3.73
N ALA A 95 -1.26 23.04 -2.97
CA ALA A 95 -0.15 22.42 -2.25
C ALA A 95 -0.63 21.37 -1.24
N TYR A 96 -1.72 21.64 -0.50
CA TYR A 96 -2.27 20.70 0.49
C TYR A 96 -2.85 19.47 -0.19
N LEU A 97 -3.58 19.65 -1.29
CA LEU A 97 -4.10 18.54 -2.10
C LEU A 97 -2.98 17.65 -2.65
N THR A 98 -1.87 18.25 -3.07
CA THR A 98 -0.70 17.52 -3.56
C THR A 98 -0.02 16.73 -2.45
N VAL A 99 0.15 17.32 -1.26
CA VAL A 99 0.74 16.64 -0.09
C VAL A 99 -0.16 15.50 0.39
N LEU A 100 -1.48 15.71 0.44
CA LEU A 100 -2.44 14.65 0.75
C LEU A 100 -2.29 13.48 -0.22
N ARG A 101 -2.21 13.77 -1.52
CA ARG A 101 -2.02 12.73 -2.53
C ARG A 101 -0.72 11.94 -2.32
N GLN A 102 0.36 12.58 -1.85
CA GLN A 102 1.61 11.91 -1.50
C GLN A 102 1.48 11.04 -0.25
N TYR A 103 0.82 11.54 0.80
CA TYR A 103 0.55 10.75 2.00
C TYR A 103 -0.33 9.53 1.70
N GLU A 104 -1.34 9.67 0.84
CA GLU A 104 -2.19 8.56 0.41
C GLU A 104 -1.40 7.48 -0.35
N GLU A 105 -0.36 7.85 -1.12
CA GLU A 105 0.56 6.87 -1.73
C GLU A 105 1.38 6.13 -0.68
N LEU A 106 1.98 6.88 0.27
CA LEU A 106 2.80 6.30 1.32
C LEU A 106 1.99 5.37 2.24
N LEU A 107 0.74 5.74 2.53
CA LEU A 107 -0.23 4.95 3.29
C LEU A 107 -0.93 3.88 2.45
N ARG A 108 -0.64 3.81 1.15
CA ARG A 108 -1.17 2.81 0.20
C ARG A 108 -2.69 2.81 0.02
N ILE A 109 -3.32 3.98 0.15
CA ILE A 109 -4.78 4.19 0.01
C ILE A 109 -5.17 4.98 -1.25
N ALA A 110 -4.19 5.52 -1.98
CA ALA A 110 -4.32 6.37 -3.17
C ALA A 110 -4.85 5.71 -4.47
N GLY A 111 -5.30 4.46 -4.45
CA GLY A 111 -5.78 3.73 -5.64
C GLY A 111 -4.67 2.99 -6.41
N PRO A 112 -4.91 2.56 -7.67
CA PRO A 112 -4.14 1.51 -8.35
C PRO A 112 -2.62 1.71 -8.38
N LYS A 113 -2.11 2.95 -8.51
CA LYS A 113 -0.66 3.24 -8.49
C LYS A 113 0.01 2.88 -7.16
N SER A 114 -0.66 3.13 -6.04
CA SER A 114 -0.23 2.68 -4.71
C SER A 114 -0.34 1.16 -4.52
N ARG A 115 -1.19 0.50 -5.31
CA ARG A 115 -1.39 -0.97 -5.37
C ARG A 115 -0.47 -1.68 -6.37
N VAL A 116 0.26 -0.96 -7.23
CA VAL A 116 1.20 -1.58 -8.20
C VAL A 116 2.35 -2.32 -7.47
N GLY A 117 2.58 -2.06 -6.19
CA GLY A 117 3.50 -2.82 -5.34
C GLY A 117 2.86 -3.92 -4.48
N SER A 118 1.52 -3.92 -4.30
CA SER A 118 0.80 -4.82 -3.37
C SER A 118 -0.22 -5.71 -4.12
N GLY A 119 0.29 -6.57 -5.00
CA GLY A 119 -0.36 -7.82 -5.38
C GLY A 119 -1.45 -7.78 -6.48
N GLY A 120 -1.19 -8.49 -7.58
CA GLY A 120 -2.19 -9.41 -8.15
C GLY A 120 -2.72 -9.17 -9.57
N GLY A 121 -2.88 -7.93 -10.03
CA GLY A 121 -3.72 -7.69 -11.23
C GLY A 121 -3.05 -7.02 -12.44
N ALA A 122 -1.99 -6.23 -12.25
CA ALA A 122 -1.54 -5.31 -13.32
C ALA A 122 -0.54 -5.91 -14.33
N ASP A 123 0.07 -7.07 -14.04
CA ASP A 123 1.02 -7.74 -14.95
C ASP A 123 0.34 -8.73 -15.92
N ALA A 124 -0.98 -8.86 -15.89
CA ALA A 124 -1.72 -9.82 -16.72
C ALA A 124 -1.80 -9.45 -18.22
N ALA A 125 -1.15 -8.37 -18.66
CA ALA A 125 -1.22 -7.90 -20.04
C ALA A 125 0.15 -7.65 -20.71
N LYS A 126 1.19 -8.40 -20.37
CA LYS A 126 2.40 -8.44 -21.23
C LYS A 126 2.25 -9.54 -22.27
N SER A 127 1.87 -9.17 -23.50
CA SER A 127 2.05 -10.03 -24.67
C SER A 127 3.52 -10.44 -24.75
N GLY A 128 3.77 -11.75 -24.86
CA GLY A 128 5.12 -12.28 -24.84
C GLY A 128 5.99 -11.73 -25.97
N ASN A 129 7.29 -11.60 -25.71
CA ASN A 129 8.28 -11.10 -26.69
C ASN A 129 8.20 -11.92 -28.01
N PRO A 130 7.89 -11.28 -29.16
CA PRO A 130 7.71 -11.96 -30.45
C PRO A 130 9.00 -12.59 -31.00
N PHE A 131 10.17 -12.22 -30.47
CA PHE A 131 11.47 -12.70 -30.93
C PHE A 131 12.04 -13.88 -30.13
N LYS A 132 11.27 -14.45 -29.20
CA LYS A 132 11.72 -15.57 -28.34
C LYS A 132 12.15 -16.83 -29.13
N ARG A 133 11.81 -16.95 -30.42
CA ARG A 133 12.12 -18.11 -31.28
C ARG A 133 13.45 -18.03 -32.06
N ASN A 134 14.16 -16.90 -32.04
CA ASN A 134 15.35 -16.71 -32.90
C ASN A 134 16.70 -16.91 -32.19
N GLY A 135 16.73 -17.44 -30.97
CA GLY A 135 17.96 -17.63 -30.18
C GLY A 135 18.38 -19.09 -30.02
N HIS A 136 19.36 -19.50 -30.83
CA HIS A 136 20.24 -20.68 -30.72
C HIS A 136 19.66 -22.11 -30.86
N GLY A 137 19.98 -22.75 -31.99
CA GLY A 137 19.77 -24.19 -32.20
C GLY A 137 20.17 -24.76 -33.57
N ALA A 138 21.34 -24.42 -34.11
CA ALA A 138 22.04 -25.23 -35.12
C ALA A 138 23.53 -25.17 -34.72
N ARG A 139 24.06 -26.22 -34.09
CA ARG A 139 24.82 -27.32 -34.74
C ARG A 139 25.82 -26.80 -35.76
#